data_AF-A0A139RF19-F1
#
_entry.id   AF-A0A139RF19-F1
#
_cell.length_a   1.000
_cell.length_b   1.000
_cell.length_c   1.000
_cell.angle_alpha   90.00
_cell.angle_beta   90.00
_cell.angle_gamma   90.00
#
_symmetry.space_group_name_H-M   'P 1'
#
loop_
_entity.id
_entity.type
_entity.pdbx_description
1 polymer ?
#
loop_
_entity_poly.entity_id
_entity_poly.type
_entity_poly.pdbx_seq_one_letter_code
_entity_poly.pdbx_strand_id
1 'polypeptide(L)'
;MVGKEISSFDAFLVCKQLSVKELFEKILNSNTVFQYEAAKRLQFYEYNEIKDDIKNILLTSRYSRHREIAIFILGQFQIKLNDIQLKEILSILICFIQNDKSIRVKSSAISSLGYLFRDYNLGEKEFSNIEKDIDLIWSLNKYSIIISVAFSSIYLPEREYIKDYLVRNLNKKNPKILSWILYSLKEKGYKSNSIETLLIRKLKDFNETSYIYNEIVLFLVSIDSKKVIPYVKKILLNQNRIDDEFYIEIKNNSSKKFSKIRKILLKKFE
;
A
#
# COMPACT_ATOMS: atom_id res chain seq x y z
N MET A 1 -33.97 10.71 -13.23
CA MET A 1 -32.78 11.53 -12.93
C MET A 1 -31.62 10.60 -12.62
N VAL A 2 -30.66 10.47 -13.54
CA VAL A 2 -29.40 9.75 -13.26
C VAL A 2 -28.68 10.58 -12.19
N GLY A 3 -28.59 10.05 -10.97
CA GLY A 3 -27.99 10.76 -9.84
C GLY A 3 -26.55 11.14 -10.18
N LYS A 4 -26.22 12.44 -10.10
CA LYS A 4 -24.85 12.91 -10.23
C LYS A 4 -24.00 12.15 -9.20
N GLU A 5 -23.06 11.33 -9.66
CA GLU A 5 -22.05 10.75 -8.77
C GLU A 5 -21.32 11.91 -8.09
N ILE A 6 -21.37 11.95 -6.77
CA ILE A 6 -20.75 13.01 -5.98
C ILE A 6 -19.24 12.78 -6.01
N SER A 7 -18.48 13.78 -6.46
CA SER A 7 -17.02 13.68 -6.52
C SER A 7 -16.41 13.72 -5.11
N SER A 8 -15.20 13.17 -4.96
CA SER A 8 -14.43 13.28 -3.71
C SER A 8 -14.15 14.74 -3.35
N PHE A 9 -13.98 15.63 -4.34
CA PHE A 9 -13.79 17.06 -4.10
C PHE A 9 -15.04 17.73 -3.53
N ASP A 10 -16.22 17.43 -4.07
CA ASP A 10 -17.48 17.97 -3.54
C ASP A 10 -17.73 17.48 -2.11
N ALA A 11 -17.48 16.19 -1.84
CA ALA A 11 -17.60 15.63 -0.50
C ALA A 11 -16.60 16.27 0.49
N PHE A 12 -15.36 16.53 0.05
CA PHE A 12 -14.36 17.24 0.84
C PHE A 12 -14.83 18.65 1.23
N LEU A 13 -15.35 19.44 0.27
CA LEU A 13 -15.82 20.80 0.53
C LEU A 13 -16.95 20.81 1.58
N VAL A 14 -17.87 19.85 1.50
CA VAL A 14 -18.93 19.69 2.50
C VAL A 14 -18.36 19.31 3.86
N CYS A 15 -17.54 18.25 3.93
CA CYS A 15 -16.99 17.76 5.20
C CYS A 15 -16.12 18.79 5.91
N LYS A 16 -15.45 19.69 5.18
CA LYS A 16 -14.63 20.76 5.76
C LYS A 16 -15.41 21.68 6.70
N GLN A 17 -16.71 21.87 6.46
CA GLN A 17 -17.57 22.78 7.19
C GLN A 17 -18.32 22.12 8.36
N LEU A 18 -18.25 20.79 8.48
CA LEU A 18 -19.00 20.03 9.48
C LEU A 18 -18.32 20.04 10.85
N SER A 19 -19.12 20.02 11.91
CA SER A 19 -18.68 19.73 13.28
C SER A 19 -18.27 18.26 13.44
N VAL A 20 -17.54 17.94 14.52
CA VAL A 20 -17.14 16.56 14.86
C VAL A 20 -18.34 15.61 14.87
N LYS A 21 -19.43 16.01 15.52
CA LYS A 21 -20.66 15.23 15.59
C LYS A 21 -21.23 14.94 14.20
N GLU A 22 -21.32 15.96 13.35
CA GLU A 22 -21.83 15.81 11.98
C GLU A 22 -20.91 14.95 11.10
N LEU A 23 -19.59 15.00 11.33
CA LEU A 23 -18.63 14.13 10.66
C LEU A 23 -18.84 12.65 11.02
N PHE A 24 -19.07 12.35 12.30
CA PHE A 24 -19.43 10.99 12.72
C PHE A 24 -20.78 10.54 12.17
N GLU A 25 -21.77 11.43 12.09
CA GLU A 25 -23.03 11.14 11.39
C GLU A 25 -22.81 10.81 9.92
N LYS A 26 -21.90 11.51 9.23
CA LYS A 26 -21.50 11.17 7.85
C LYS A 26 -20.87 9.79 7.76
N ILE A 27 -20.04 9.40 8.72
CA ILE A 27 -19.45 8.06 8.78
C ILE A 27 -20.52 6.98 8.89
N LEU A 28 -21.57 7.18 9.68
CA LEU A 28 -22.58 6.16 9.94
C LEU A 28 -23.64 6.07 8.84
N ASN A 29 -23.99 7.20 8.23
CA ASN A 29 -25.23 7.32 7.45
C ASN A 29 -25.02 7.70 5.98
N SER A 30 -23.77 7.81 5.49
CA SER A 30 -23.49 8.22 4.11
C SER A 30 -22.87 7.13 3.23
N ASN A 31 -22.72 7.44 1.95
CA ASN A 31 -21.98 6.60 1.00
C ASN A 31 -20.46 6.62 1.27
N THR A 32 -19.74 5.68 0.67
CA THR A 32 -18.30 5.48 0.87
C THR A 32 -17.47 6.74 0.63
N VAL A 33 -17.81 7.57 -0.37
CA VAL A 33 -17.06 8.81 -0.67
C VAL A 33 -17.13 9.77 0.52
N PHE A 34 -18.33 10.06 1.01
CA PHE A 34 -18.50 10.90 2.21
C PHE A 34 -17.90 10.28 3.46
N GLN A 35 -17.98 8.96 3.63
CA GLN A 35 -17.38 8.29 4.79
C GLN A 35 -15.87 8.53 4.84
N TYR A 36 -15.15 8.38 3.72
CA TYR A 36 -13.71 8.62 3.70
C TYR A 36 -13.35 10.11 3.81
N GLU A 37 -14.09 11.03 3.18
CA GLU A 37 -13.80 12.46 3.33
C GLU A 37 -14.08 12.96 4.76
N ALA A 38 -15.14 12.46 5.41
CA ALA A 38 -15.40 12.76 6.81
C ALA A 38 -14.29 12.21 7.72
N ALA A 39 -13.84 10.98 7.45
CA ALA A 39 -12.75 10.35 8.19
C ALA A 39 -11.42 11.10 8.04
N LYS A 40 -11.07 11.51 6.82
CA LYS A 40 -9.89 12.36 6.57
C LYS A 40 -9.98 13.67 7.34
N ARG A 41 -11.16 14.29 7.41
CA ARG A 41 -11.36 15.51 8.20
C ARG A 41 -11.16 15.25 9.70
N LEU A 42 -11.67 14.13 10.22
CA LEU A 42 -11.52 13.74 11.63
C LEU A 42 -10.06 13.48 12.02
N GLN A 43 -9.20 13.06 11.11
CA GLN A 43 -7.76 12.87 11.36
C GLN A 43 -7.02 14.17 11.75
N PHE A 44 -7.62 15.35 11.54
CA PHE A 44 -7.06 16.65 11.93
C PHE A 44 -7.48 17.13 13.33
N TYR A 45 -8.26 16.33 14.07
CA TYR A 45 -8.64 16.63 15.45
C TYR A 45 -7.70 15.95 16.45
N GLU A 46 -7.66 16.43 17.68
CA GLU A 46 -6.86 15.77 18.71
C GLU A 46 -7.46 14.40 19.03
N TYR A 47 -6.61 13.38 19.22
CA TYR A 47 -7.09 12.03 19.54
C TYR A 47 -8.03 12.01 20.75
N ASN A 48 -7.71 12.77 21.80
CA ASN A 48 -8.54 12.82 23.01
C ASN A 48 -9.93 13.42 22.79
N GLU A 49 -10.12 14.26 21.77
CA GLU A 49 -11.42 14.86 21.46
C GLU A 49 -12.38 13.85 20.82
N ILE A 50 -11.84 12.86 20.08
CA ILE A 50 -12.66 11.98 19.22
C ILE A 50 -12.54 10.49 19.55
N LYS A 51 -11.63 10.09 20.46
CA LYS A 51 -11.35 8.68 20.76
C LYS A 51 -12.58 7.91 21.25
N ASP A 52 -13.44 8.54 22.03
CA ASP A 52 -14.58 7.84 22.65
C ASP A 52 -15.64 7.52 21.59
N ASP A 53 -15.89 8.42 20.64
CA ASP A 53 -16.75 8.17 19.48
C ASP A 53 -16.18 7.06 18.59
N ILE A 54 -14.87 7.09 18.29
CA ILE A 54 -14.20 6.05 17.51
C ILE A 54 -14.36 4.68 18.21
N LYS A 55 -14.06 4.61 19.51
CA LYS A 55 -14.21 3.37 20.30
C LYS A 55 -15.65 2.89 20.32
N ASN A 56 -16.61 3.80 20.48
CA ASN A 56 -18.03 3.45 20.46
C ASN A 56 -18.42 2.81 19.12
N ILE A 57 -17.97 3.35 17.99
CA ILE A 57 -18.20 2.75 16.67
C ILE A 57 -17.57 1.35 16.58
N LEU A 58 -16.31 1.21 17.02
CA LEU A 58 -15.59 -0.06 17.00
C LEU A 58 -16.28 -1.13 17.84
N LEU A 59 -16.84 -0.77 18.98
CA LEU A 59 -17.52 -1.68 19.92
C LEU A 59 -18.94 -2.04 19.49
N THR A 60 -19.71 -1.07 19.00
CA THR A 60 -21.18 -1.24 18.84
C THR A 60 -21.60 -1.49 17.39
N SER A 61 -20.84 -1.04 16.41
CA SER A 61 -21.28 -1.12 15.02
C SER A 61 -21.18 -2.53 14.47
N ARG A 62 -22.32 -3.07 14.04
CA ARG A 62 -22.40 -4.35 13.33
C ARG A 62 -21.85 -4.27 11.89
N TYR A 63 -21.79 -3.07 11.31
CA TYR A 63 -21.35 -2.86 9.93
C TYR A 63 -19.83 -2.76 9.82
N SER A 64 -19.23 -3.66 9.05
CA SER A 64 -17.78 -3.67 8.81
C SER A 64 -17.26 -2.37 8.20
N ARG A 65 -18.05 -1.69 7.35
CA ARG A 65 -17.67 -0.39 6.77
C ARG A 65 -17.47 0.70 7.83
N HIS A 66 -18.27 0.72 8.91
CA HIS A 66 -18.08 1.74 9.96
C HIS A 66 -16.81 1.45 10.76
N ARG A 67 -16.59 0.17 11.12
CA ARG A 67 -15.39 -0.26 11.85
C ARG A 67 -14.13 -0.06 11.02
N GLU A 68 -14.18 -0.36 9.72
CA GLU A 68 -13.09 -0.09 8.78
C GLU A 68 -12.69 1.39 8.77
N ILE A 69 -13.67 2.30 8.68
CA ILE A 69 -13.44 3.75 8.66
C ILE A 69 -12.91 4.23 10.01
N ALA A 70 -13.45 3.73 11.11
CA ALA A 70 -12.93 4.04 12.45
C ALA A 70 -11.46 3.63 12.60
N ILE A 71 -11.09 2.42 12.13
CA ILE A 71 -9.71 1.96 12.08
C ILE A 71 -8.84 2.85 11.18
N PHE A 72 -9.35 3.25 10.01
CA PHE A 72 -8.63 4.13 9.09
C PHE A 72 -8.28 5.50 9.72
N ILE A 73 -9.15 6.05 10.55
CA ILE A 73 -8.88 7.29 11.30
C ILE A 73 -7.71 7.09 12.25
N LEU A 74 -7.73 6.00 13.03
CA LEU A 74 -6.71 5.72 14.05
C LEU A 74 -5.28 5.65 13.51
N GLY A 75 -5.09 5.14 12.29
CA GLY A 75 -3.75 4.97 11.70
C GLY A 75 -3.08 6.24 11.18
N GLN A 76 -3.82 7.36 11.07
CA GLN A 76 -3.40 8.49 10.22
C GLN A 76 -3.76 9.86 10.82
N PHE A 77 -3.72 9.99 12.15
CA PHE A 77 -3.83 11.29 12.80
C PHE A 77 -2.76 12.26 12.29
N GLN A 78 -3.18 13.48 11.98
CA GLN A 78 -2.32 14.57 11.50
C GLN A 78 -1.71 15.37 12.65
N ILE A 79 -2.35 15.32 13.82
CA ILE A 79 -1.78 15.84 15.07
C ILE A 79 -0.97 14.71 15.73
N LYS A 80 0.26 15.03 16.12
CA LYS A 80 1.20 14.06 16.69
C LYS A 80 0.65 13.44 17.97
N LEU A 81 0.60 12.11 17.99
CA LEU A 81 0.21 11.31 19.16
C LEU A 81 1.37 11.28 20.16
N ASN A 82 1.04 11.30 21.45
CA ASN A 82 2.01 10.95 22.50
C ASN A 82 2.12 9.43 22.67
N ASP A 83 3.13 8.98 23.43
CA ASP A 83 3.43 7.55 23.61
C ASP A 83 2.26 6.74 24.19
N ILE A 84 1.45 7.34 25.06
CA ILE A 84 0.30 6.68 25.69
C ILE A 84 -0.77 6.43 24.62
N GLN A 85 -1.09 7.46 23.84
CA GLN A 85 -2.08 7.39 22.76
C GLN A 85 -1.64 6.42 21.66
N LEU A 86 -0.35 6.46 21.30
CA LEU A 86 0.21 5.57 20.29
C LEU A 86 0.12 4.10 20.71
N LYS A 87 0.49 3.77 21.96
CA LYS A 87 0.38 2.40 22.50
C LYS A 87 -1.07 1.90 22.54
N GLU A 88 -1.98 2.79 22.91
CA GLU A 88 -3.41 2.49 22.92
C GLU A 88 -3.92 2.16 21.51
N ILE A 89 -3.57 2.99 20.53
CA ILE A 89 -3.94 2.78 19.14
C ILE A 89 -3.34 1.47 18.59
N LEU A 90 -2.05 1.22 18.84
CA LEU A 90 -1.40 -0.02 18.42
C LEU A 90 -2.14 -1.25 18.96
N SER A 91 -2.50 -1.22 20.24
CA SER A 91 -3.26 -2.30 20.89
C SER A 91 -4.63 -2.51 20.24
N ILE A 92 -5.34 -1.42 19.88
CA ILE A 92 -6.61 -1.50 19.14
C ILE A 92 -6.38 -2.14 17.76
N LEU A 93 -5.39 -1.68 17.00
CA LEU A 93 -5.12 -2.20 15.65
C LEU A 93 -4.80 -3.70 15.69
N ILE A 94 -3.95 -4.14 16.62
CA ILE A 94 -3.60 -5.55 16.81
C ILE A 94 -4.85 -6.37 17.15
N CYS A 95 -5.67 -5.91 18.08
CA CYS A 95 -6.92 -6.58 18.44
C CYS A 95 -7.84 -6.77 17.22
N PHE A 96 -7.96 -5.76 16.35
CA PHE A 96 -8.78 -5.85 15.13
C PHE A 96 -8.16 -6.72 14.04
N ILE A 97 -6.84 -6.72 13.90
CA ILE A 97 -6.11 -7.67 13.04
C ILE A 97 -6.43 -9.11 13.47
N GLN A 98 -6.38 -9.39 14.77
CA GLN A 98 -6.63 -10.72 15.33
C GLN A 98 -8.10 -11.13 15.21
N ASN A 99 -9.00 -10.28 15.70
CA ASN A 99 -10.33 -10.72 16.12
C ASN A 99 -11.47 -10.30 15.18
N ASP A 100 -11.33 -9.24 14.37
CA ASP A 100 -12.44 -8.83 13.51
C ASP A 100 -12.70 -9.88 12.43
N LYS A 101 -13.97 -10.24 12.23
CA LYS A 101 -14.38 -11.25 11.23
C LYS A 101 -14.26 -10.74 9.79
N SER A 102 -14.26 -9.42 9.60
CA SER A 102 -14.23 -8.79 8.29
C SER A 102 -12.81 -8.64 7.77
N ILE A 103 -12.55 -9.25 6.61
CA ILE A 103 -11.31 -9.05 5.84
C ILE A 103 -11.05 -7.57 5.55
N ARG A 104 -12.11 -6.78 5.35
CA ARG A 104 -12.01 -5.34 5.06
C ARG A 104 -11.45 -4.58 6.26
N VAL A 105 -11.97 -4.85 7.45
CA VAL A 105 -11.51 -4.23 8.70
C VAL A 105 -10.08 -4.66 9.01
N LYS A 106 -9.78 -5.96 8.90
CA LYS A 106 -8.40 -6.47 9.04
C LYS A 106 -7.44 -5.76 8.08
N SER A 107 -7.78 -5.61 6.79
CA SER A 107 -6.91 -4.88 5.83
C SER A 107 -6.70 -3.42 6.21
N SER A 108 -7.74 -2.74 6.68
CA SER A 108 -7.62 -1.34 7.16
C SER A 108 -6.69 -1.26 8.37
N ALA A 109 -6.78 -2.22 9.29
CA ALA A 109 -5.94 -2.27 10.49
C ALA A 109 -4.47 -2.54 10.16
N ILE A 110 -4.21 -3.44 9.20
CA ILE A 110 -2.85 -3.70 8.69
C ILE A 110 -2.27 -2.43 8.06
N SER A 111 -3.02 -1.77 7.17
CA SER A 111 -2.55 -0.54 6.53
C SER A 111 -2.31 0.57 7.56
N SER A 112 -3.20 0.71 8.53
CA SER A 112 -3.07 1.67 9.64
C SER A 112 -1.82 1.39 10.48
N LEU A 113 -1.51 0.12 10.73
CA LEU A 113 -0.27 -0.28 11.41
C LEU A 113 0.96 0.16 10.59
N GLY A 114 0.95 -0.08 9.27
CA GLY A 114 2.00 0.39 8.36
C GLY A 114 2.21 1.91 8.42
N TYR A 115 1.13 2.70 8.45
CA TYR A 115 1.21 4.15 8.62
C TYR A 115 1.85 4.56 9.94
N LEU A 116 1.47 3.93 11.07
CA LEU A 116 2.09 4.25 12.36
C LEU A 116 3.58 3.90 12.40
N PHE A 117 3.97 2.76 11.82
CA PHE A 117 5.38 2.39 11.70
C PHE A 117 6.19 3.41 10.90
N ARG A 118 5.61 3.94 9.81
CA ARG A 118 6.20 5.01 9.00
C ARG A 118 6.31 6.33 9.79
N ASP A 119 5.20 6.80 10.33
CA ASP A 119 5.07 8.17 10.83
C ASP A 119 5.72 8.35 12.21
N TYR A 120 5.83 7.27 13.00
CA TYR A 120 6.44 7.29 14.34
C TYR A 120 7.78 6.55 14.42
N ASN A 121 8.27 5.96 13.32
CA ASN A 121 9.54 5.23 13.27
C ASN A 121 9.69 4.19 14.41
N LEU A 122 8.65 3.37 14.60
CA LEU A 122 8.51 2.44 15.75
C LEU A 122 9.64 1.39 15.84
N GLY A 123 10.25 1.04 14.70
CA GLY A 123 11.47 0.21 14.64
C GLY A 123 11.33 -1.23 15.15
N GLU A 124 12.49 -1.87 15.35
CA GLU A 124 12.60 -3.31 15.67
C GLU A 124 11.92 -3.68 16.99
N LYS A 125 12.18 -2.92 18.06
CA LYS A 125 11.67 -3.24 19.40
C LYS A 125 10.15 -3.30 19.44
N GLU A 126 9.47 -2.33 18.84
CA GLU A 126 8.02 -2.31 18.82
C GLU A 126 7.45 -3.43 17.95
N PHE A 127 8.10 -3.71 16.80
CA PHE A 127 7.68 -4.81 15.95
C PHE A 127 7.80 -6.16 16.63
N SER A 128 8.92 -6.45 17.29
CA SER A 128 9.14 -7.72 18.01
C SER A 128 8.07 -7.97 19.08
N ASN A 129 7.54 -6.91 19.70
CA ASN A 129 6.49 -7.04 20.73
C ASN A 129 5.15 -7.48 20.14
N ILE A 130 4.84 -7.09 18.90
CA ILE A 130 3.53 -7.30 18.27
C ILE A 130 3.56 -8.44 17.24
N GLU A 131 4.75 -8.93 16.90
CA GLU A 131 5.02 -9.86 15.80
C GLU A 131 4.18 -11.14 15.90
N LYS A 132 4.16 -11.75 17.09
CA LYS A 132 3.38 -12.97 17.36
C LYS A 132 1.87 -12.73 17.28
N ASP A 133 1.44 -11.54 17.67
CA ASP A 133 0.03 -11.18 17.68
C ASP A 133 -0.54 -11.00 16.27
N ILE A 134 0.32 -10.66 15.30
CA ILE A 134 -0.09 -10.46 13.90
C ILE A 134 0.27 -11.63 12.98
N ASP A 135 0.76 -12.75 13.51
CA ASP A 135 1.24 -13.90 12.73
C ASP A 135 0.21 -14.47 11.75
N LEU A 136 -1.08 -14.43 12.12
CA LEU A 136 -2.16 -14.94 11.27
C LEU A 136 -2.19 -14.26 9.89
N ILE A 137 -1.76 -12.99 9.79
CA ILE A 137 -1.72 -12.23 8.54
C ILE A 137 -0.96 -13.00 7.48
N TRP A 138 0.13 -13.67 7.87
CA TRP A 138 1.03 -14.36 6.95
C TRP A 138 0.43 -15.64 6.37
N SER A 139 -0.77 -16.04 6.80
CA SER A 139 -1.53 -17.14 6.18
C SER A 139 -2.66 -16.64 5.26
N LEU A 140 -3.05 -15.37 5.36
CA LEU A 140 -4.19 -14.82 4.64
C LEU A 140 -3.84 -14.48 3.18
N ASN A 141 -4.68 -14.96 2.25
CA ASN A 141 -4.49 -14.80 0.80
C ASN A 141 -5.70 -14.12 0.14
N LYS A 142 -6.17 -13.02 0.74
CA LYS A 142 -7.28 -12.20 0.22
C LYS A 142 -6.73 -10.93 -0.41
N TYR A 143 -7.34 -10.46 -1.50
CA TYR A 143 -6.88 -9.30 -2.27
C TYR A 143 -6.51 -8.09 -1.39
N SER A 144 -7.42 -7.62 -0.53
CA SER A 144 -7.18 -6.43 0.29
C SER A 144 -6.10 -6.64 1.34
N ILE A 145 -5.96 -7.86 1.88
CA ILE A 145 -4.89 -8.20 2.82
C ILE A 145 -3.55 -8.15 2.11
N ILE A 146 -3.42 -8.74 0.92
CA ILE A 146 -2.16 -8.74 0.18
C ILE A 146 -1.68 -7.32 -0.11
N ILE A 147 -2.60 -6.44 -0.56
CA ILE A 147 -2.27 -5.02 -0.79
C ILE A 147 -1.82 -4.34 0.51
N SER A 148 -2.57 -4.54 1.60
CA SER A 148 -2.28 -3.89 2.89
C SER A 148 -0.96 -4.37 3.47
N VAL A 149 -0.66 -5.67 3.34
CA VAL A 149 0.61 -6.26 3.76
C VAL A 149 1.74 -5.73 2.92
N ALA A 150 1.62 -5.71 1.59
CA ALA A 150 2.65 -5.18 0.71
C ALA A 150 2.94 -3.70 0.95
N PHE A 151 1.92 -2.89 1.21
CA PHE A 151 2.11 -1.51 1.65
C PHE A 151 2.84 -1.44 2.99
N SER A 152 2.35 -2.16 3.99
CA SER A 152 2.85 -2.04 5.37
C SER A 152 4.26 -2.60 5.51
N SER A 153 4.57 -3.68 4.80
CA SER A 153 5.87 -4.35 4.88
C SER A 153 7.02 -3.40 4.61
N ILE A 154 6.85 -2.39 3.76
CA ILE A 154 7.85 -1.34 3.48
C ILE A 154 8.39 -0.72 4.77
N TYR A 155 7.54 -0.50 5.77
CA TYR A 155 7.87 0.18 7.02
C TYR A 155 8.12 -0.77 8.20
N LEU A 156 7.72 -2.04 8.07
CA LEU A 156 8.00 -3.05 9.10
C LEU A 156 9.46 -3.51 9.03
N PRO A 157 10.10 -3.86 10.16
CA PRO A 157 11.43 -4.45 10.15
C PRO A 157 11.55 -5.72 9.28
N GLU A 158 12.77 -5.99 8.82
CA GLU A 158 13.02 -7.11 7.91
C GLU A 158 12.83 -8.46 8.59
N ARG A 159 12.16 -9.38 7.87
CA ARG A 159 11.92 -10.77 8.27
C ARG A 159 11.82 -11.66 7.05
N GLU A 160 12.33 -12.88 7.15
CA GLU A 160 12.23 -13.85 6.03
C GLU A 160 10.77 -14.23 5.72
N TYR A 161 9.88 -14.38 6.72
CA TYR A 161 8.48 -14.72 6.44
C TYR A 161 7.72 -13.59 5.71
N ILE A 162 8.10 -12.31 5.91
CA ILE A 162 7.53 -11.17 5.17
C ILE A 162 7.97 -11.27 3.71
N LYS A 163 9.27 -11.47 3.48
CA LYS A 163 9.83 -11.68 2.15
C LYS A 163 9.17 -12.87 1.45
N ASP A 164 9.02 -14.00 2.13
CA ASP A 164 8.33 -15.19 1.61
C ASP A 164 6.86 -14.90 1.28
N TYR A 165 6.17 -14.12 2.12
CA TYR A 165 4.81 -13.66 1.86
C TYR A 165 4.71 -12.83 0.57
N LEU A 166 5.64 -11.92 0.35
CA LEU A 166 5.69 -11.09 -0.85
C LEU A 166 6.00 -11.94 -2.09
N VAL A 167 7.06 -12.75 -2.03
CA VAL A 167 7.53 -13.59 -3.14
C VAL A 167 6.46 -14.59 -3.58
N ARG A 168 5.80 -15.29 -2.65
CA ARG A 168 4.76 -16.25 -3.04
C ARG A 168 3.56 -15.58 -3.72
N ASN A 169 3.24 -14.34 -3.35
CA ASN A 169 2.16 -13.57 -3.95
C ASN A 169 2.52 -12.93 -5.28
N LEU A 170 3.80 -12.90 -5.68
CA LEU A 170 4.18 -12.60 -7.07
C LEU A 170 3.49 -13.56 -8.05
N ASN A 171 3.13 -14.78 -7.66
CA ASN A 171 2.44 -15.73 -8.54
C ASN A 171 1.04 -15.26 -8.98
N LYS A 172 0.43 -14.27 -8.32
CA LYS A 172 -0.90 -13.75 -8.69
C LYS A 172 -0.87 -13.11 -10.08
N LYS A 173 -2.01 -13.19 -10.79
CA LYS A 173 -2.18 -12.55 -12.11
C LYS A 173 -2.71 -11.12 -12.04
N ASN A 174 -3.19 -10.69 -10.87
CA ASN A 174 -3.81 -9.37 -10.73
C ASN A 174 -2.73 -8.26 -10.79
N PRO A 175 -2.79 -7.34 -11.78
CA PRO A 175 -1.79 -6.30 -11.95
C PRO A 175 -1.59 -5.39 -10.73
N LYS A 176 -2.67 -5.07 -10.00
CA LYS A 176 -2.58 -4.22 -8.80
C LYS A 176 -1.85 -4.92 -7.66
N ILE A 177 -2.09 -6.22 -7.47
CA ILE A 177 -1.34 -7.02 -6.48
C ILE A 177 0.15 -7.00 -6.83
N LEU A 178 0.47 -7.25 -8.10
CA LEU A 178 1.87 -7.31 -8.53
C LEU A 178 2.57 -5.97 -8.37
N SER A 179 1.93 -4.87 -8.76
CA SER A 179 2.47 -3.51 -8.60
C SER A 179 2.87 -3.23 -7.15
N TRP A 180 1.96 -3.48 -6.20
CA TRP A 180 2.26 -3.28 -4.77
C TRP A 180 3.36 -4.20 -4.23
N ILE A 181 3.41 -5.46 -4.68
CA ILE A 181 4.46 -6.39 -4.27
C ILE A 181 5.82 -5.97 -4.84
N LEU A 182 5.88 -5.61 -6.12
CA LEU A 182 7.11 -5.15 -6.77
C LEU A 182 7.65 -3.89 -6.08
N TYR A 183 6.75 -2.95 -5.78
CA TYR A 183 7.11 -1.76 -5.00
C TYR A 183 7.68 -2.14 -3.64
N SER A 184 7.00 -3.02 -2.88
CA SER A 184 7.50 -3.45 -1.58
C SER A 184 8.85 -4.17 -1.65
N LEU A 185 9.04 -5.05 -2.63
CA LEU A 185 10.32 -5.74 -2.84
C LEU A 185 11.45 -4.75 -3.18
N LYS A 186 11.15 -3.71 -3.98
CA LYS A 186 12.11 -2.67 -4.38
C LYS A 186 12.54 -1.87 -3.15
N GLU A 187 11.59 -1.35 -2.39
CA GLU A 187 11.85 -0.56 -1.18
C GLU A 187 12.59 -1.36 -0.10
N LYS A 188 12.33 -2.67 0.00
CA LYS A 188 13.06 -3.58 0.90
C LYS A 188 14.40 -4.07 0.37
N GLY A 189 14.75 -3.78 -0.87
CA GLY A 189 15.93 -4.37 -1.50
C GLY A 189 15.87 -5.90 -1.59
N TYR A 190 14.68 -6.50 -1.50
CA TYR A 190 14.49 -7.94 -1.57
C TYR A 190 14.70 -8.42 -3.01
N LYS A 191 15.86 -9.02 -3.25
CA LYS A 191 16.27 -9.57 -4.54
C LYS A 191 16.84 -10.96 -4.39
N SER A 192 16.56 -11.82 -5.37
CA SER A 192 17.12 -13.16 -5.46
C SER A 192 17.01 -13.69 -6.89
N ASN A 193 17.81 -14.72 -7.22
CA ASN A 193 17.71 -15.40 -8.50
C ASN A 193 16.32 -16.05 -8.72
N SER A 194 15.62 -16.44 -7.65
CA SER A 194 14.26 -16.99 -7.74
C SER A 194 13.24 -15.92 -8.12
N ILE A 195 13.31 -14.72 -7.53
CA ILE A 195 12.48 -13.57 -7.90
C ILE A 195 12.75 -13.19 -9.36
N GLU A 196 14.02 -13.03 -9.75
CA GLU A 196 14.40 -12.70 -11.12
C GLU A 196 13.81 -13.69 -12.13
N THR A 197 13.98 -14.99 -11.86
CA THR A 197 13.50 -16.06 -12.76
C THR A 197 11.98 -16.09 -12.85
N LEU A 198 11.28 -15.88 -11.72
CA LEU A 198 9.82 -15.83 -11.69
C LEU A 198 9.28 -14.65 -12.51
N LEU A 199 9.87 -13.46 -12.32
CA LEU A 199 9.45 -12.25 -13.02
C LEU A 199 9.72 -12.31 -14.53
N ILE A 200 10.86 -12.86 -14.95
CA ILE A 200 11.16 -13.09 -16.37
C ILE A 200 10.12 -14.02 -17.02
N ARG A 201 9.68 -15.08 -16.32
CA ARG A 201 8.62 -15.96 -16.82
C ARG A 201 7.29 -15.21 -16.93
N LYS A 202 6.98 -14.35 -15.95
CA LYS A 202 5.75 -13.57 -15.88
C LYS A 202 5.58 -12.52 -16.96
N LEU A 203 6.67 -12.01 -17.53
CA LEU A 203 6.56 -11.08 -18.67
C LEU A 203 5.76 -11.67 -19.83
N LYS A 204 5.72 -13.01 -19.98
CA LYS A 204 4.92 -13.70 -20.99
C LYS A 204 3.40 -13.66 -20.73
N ASP A 205 2.99 -13.39 -19.49
CA ASP A 205 1.58 -13.36 -19.09
C ASP A 205 0.91 -12.00 -19.36
N PHE A 206 1.70 -10.97 -19.71
CA PHE A 206 1.23 -9.59 -19.83
C PHE A 206 1.49 -9.01 -21.23
N ASN A 207 0.60 -8.12 -21.65
CA ASN A 207 0.82 -7.33 -22.86
C ASN A 207 1.97 -6.34 -22.62
N GLU A 208 2.84 -6.18 -23.61
CA GLU A 208 4.01 -5.30 -23.58
C GLU A 208 3.65 -3.81 -23.44
N THR A 209 2.41 -3.44 -23.76
CA THR A 209 1.90 -2.08 -23.55
C THR A 209 1.23 -1.88 -22.19
N SER A 210 1.13 -2.92 -21.37
CA SER A 210 0.52 -2.83 -20.04
C SER A 210 1.48 -2.22 -19.02
N TYR A 211 0.97 -1.40 -18.11
CA TYR A 211 1.78 -0.76 -17.07
C TYR A 211 2.54 -1.79 -16.21
N ILE A 212 1.88 -2.92 -15.91
CA ILE A 212 2.51 -3.96 -15.08
C ILE A 212 3.67 -4.67 -15.77
N TYR A 213 3.63 -4.79 -17.10
CA TYR A 213 4.77 -5.30 -17.86
C TYR A 213 5.97 -4.36 -17.69
N ASN A 214 5.76 -3.05 -17.79
CA ASN A 214 6.80 -2.05 -17.58
C ASN A 214 7.33 -2.07 -16.15
N GLU A 215 6.48 -2.16 -15.12
CA GLU A 215 6.91 -2.25 -13.72
C GLU A 215 7.76 -3.51 -13.46
N ILE A 216 7.40 -4.67 -14.02
CA ILE A 216 8.21 -5.90 -13.91
C ILE A 216 9.58 -5.69 -14.56
N VAL A 217 9.62 -5.09 -15.76
CA VAL A 217 10.88 -4.78 -16.45
C VAL A 217 11.72 -3.83 -15.60
N LEU A 218 11.12 -2.78 -15.04
CA LEU A 218 11.83 -1.81 -14.21
C LEU A 218 12.42 -2.41 -12.95
N PHE A 219 11.65 -3.24 -12.25
CA PHE A 219 12.15 -3.98 -11.10
C PHE A 219 13.36 -4.86 -11.47
N LEU A 220 13.30 -5.55 -12.61
CA LEU A 220 14.41 -6.38 -13.07
C LEU A 220 15.66 -5.56 -13.44
N VAL A 221 15.47 -4.34 -13.96
CA VAL A 221 16.58 -3.40 -14.18
C VAL A 221 17.18 -2.92 -12.87
N SER A 222 16.36 -2.59 -11.87
CA SER A 222 16.84 -2.08 -10.58
C SER A 222 17.70 -3.11 -9.84
N ILE A 223 17.47 -4.41 -10.06
CA ILE A 223 18.32 -5.50 -9.53
C ILE A 223 19.48 -5.90 -10.47
N ASP A 224 19.75 -5.12 -11.52
CA ASP A 224 20.84 -5.32 -12.49
C ASP A 224 20.80 -6.68 -13.23
N SER A 225 19.59 -7.16 -13.53
CA SER A 225 19.35 -8.41 -14.27
C SER A 225 19.78 -8.30 -15.73
N LYS A 226 20.68 -9.17 -16.19
CA LYS A 226 20.98 -9.26 -17.64
C LYS A 226 19.83 -9.86 -18.44
N LYS A 227 18.98 -10.68 -17.81
CA LYS A 227 17.89 -11.40 -18.48
C LYS A 227 16.81 -10.46 -19.00
N VAL A 228 16.69 -9.25 -18.43
CA VAL A 228 15.69 -8.25 -18.86
C VAL A 228 16.09 -7.48 -20.11
N ILE A 229 17.37 -7.50 -20.49
CA ILE A 229 17.91 -6.70 -21.61
C ILE A 229 17.10 -6.86 -22.92
N PRO A 230 16.69 -8.07 -23.36
CA PRO A 230 15.89 -8.22 -24.58
C PRO A 230 14.51 -7.52 -24.48
N TYR A 231 13.89 -7.54 -23.30
CA TYR A 231 12.59 -6.92 -23.05
C TYR A 231 12.69 -5.39 -23.05
N VAL A 232 13.74 -4.84 -22.44
CA VAL A 232 14.03 -3.39 -22.50
C VAL A 232 14.27 -2.94 -23.94
N LYS A 233 15.07 -3.68 -24.73
CA LYS A 233 15.25 -3.37 -26.16
C LYS A 233 13.93 -3.33 -26.90
N LYS A 234 13.06 -4.30 -26.64
CA LYS A 234 11.76 -4.41 -27.30
C LYS A 234 10.88 -3.18 -27.01
N ILE A 235 10.81 -2.74 -25.75
CA ILE A 235 10.13 -1.49 -25.36
C ILE A 235 10.71 -0.30 -26.13
N LEU A 236 12.03 -0.10 -26.07
CA LEU A 236 12.68 1.04 -26.69
C LEU A 236 12.52 1.07 -28.22
N LEU A 237 12.52 -0.08 -28.88
CA LEU A 237 12.38 -0.14 -30.33
C LEU A 237 10.93 0.07 -30.78
N ASN A 238 9.96 -0.54 -30.09
CA ASN A 238 8.57 -0.60 -30.55
C ASN A 238 7.69 0.55 -30.05
N GLN A 239 8.03 1.18 -28.92
CA GLN A 239 7.21 2.26 -28.36
C GLN A 239 7.70 3.64 -28.82
N ASN A 240 6.76 4.52 -29.15
CA ASN A 240 7.06 5.91 -29.56
C ASN A 240 7.16 6.88 -28.37
N ARG A 241 6.65 6.46 -27.22
CA ARG A 241 6.74 7.15 -25.94
C ARG A 241 7.02 6.10 -24.87
N ILE A 242 7.77 6.47 -23.86
CA ILE A 242 8.05 5.63 -22.70
C ILE A 242 7.72 6.42 -21.45
N ASP A 243 7.50 5.70 -20.37
CA ASP A 243 7.23 6.26 -19.05
C ASP A 243 8.48 6.98 -18.48
N ASP A 244 8.28 8.05 -17.72
CA ASP A 244 9.37 8.87 -17.16
C ASP A 244 10.21 8.09 -16.13
N GLU A 245 9.58 7.26 -15.29
CA GLU A 245 10.30 6.39 -14.35
C GLU A 245 11.17 5.40 -15.14
N PHE A 246 10.64 4.88 -16.25
CA PHE A 246 11.40 4.02 -17.14
C PHE A 246 12.63 4.71 -17.73
N TYR A 247 12.44 5.92 -18.26
CA TYR A 247 13.55 6.70 -18.81
C TYR A 247 14.63 6.96 -17.75
N ILE A 248 14.22 7.41 -16.56
CA ILE A 248 15.12 7.75 -15.45
C ILE A 248 15.90 6.52 -14.96
N GLU A 249 15.22 5.40 -14.71
CA GLU A 249 15.86 4.18 -14.19
C GLU A 249 16.89 3.63 -15.18
N ILE A 250 16.59 3.57 -16.48
CA ILE A 250 17.56 3.13 -17.50
C ILE A 250 18.72 4.14 -17.63
N LYS A 251 18.43 5.45 -17.71
CA LYS A 251 19.44 6.50 -17.90
C LYS A 251 20.45 6.51 -16.75
N ASN A 252 19.96 6.41 -15.52
CA ASN A 252 20.78 6.50 -14.30
C ASN A 252 21.43 5.17 -13.91
N ASN A 253 21.02 4.05 -14.53
CA ASN A 253 21.67 2.76 -14.28
C ASN A 253 23.14 2.82 -14.72
N SER A 254 24.07 2.77 -13.77
CA SER A 254 25.52 2.88 -14.04
C SER A 254 26.16 1.58 -14.52
N SER A 255 25.45 0.46 -14.48
CA SER A 255 25.98 -0.86 -14.84
C SER A 255 26.46 -0.90 -16.28
N LYS A 256 27.66 -1.47 -16.49
CA LYS A 256 28.22 -1.69 -17.84
C LYS A 256 27.32 -2.60 -18.69
N LYS A 257 26.52 -3.46 -18.05
CA LYS A 257 25.59 -4.40 -18.69
C LYS A 257 24.52 -3.68 -19.53
N PHE A 258 24.06 -2.51 -19.05
CA PHE A 258 23.02 -1.71 -19.69
C PHE A 258 23.58 -0.60 -20.61
N SER A 259 24.90 -0.49 -20.79
CA SER A 259 25.52 0.57 -21.60
C SER A 259 24.98 0.67 -23.03
N LYS A 260 24.77 -0.46 -23.71
CA LYS A 260 24.18 -0.50 -25.06
C LYS A 260 22.73 -0.03 -25.06
N ILE A 261 21.98 -0.35 -24.01
CA ILE A 261 20.57 0.03 -23.85
C ILE A 261 20.44 1.52 -23.63
N ARG A 262 21.26 2.10 -22.75
CA ARG A 262 21.31 3.55 -22.53
C ARG A 262 21.57 4.32 -23.82
N LYS A 263 22.51 3.85 -24.65
CA LYS A 263 22.78 4.47 -25.96
C LYS A 263 21.57 4.44 -26.91
N ILE A 264 20.76 3.37 -26.89
CA ILE A 264 19.53 3.28 -27.70
C ILE A 264 18.48 4.25 -27.16
N LEU A 265 18.30 4.29 -25.83
CA LEU A 265 17.38 5.20 -25.15
C LEU A 265 17.67 6.66 -25.52
N LEU A 266 18.90 7.13 -25.28
CA LEU A 266 19.29 8.52 -25.53
C LEU A 266 19.11 8.89 -27.01
N LYS A 267 19.53 8.03 -27.95
CA LYS A 267 19.36 8.31 -29.39
C LYS A 267 17.91 8.50 -29.85
N LYS A 268 16.93 7.93 -29.15
CA LYS A 268 15.54 7.91 -29.60
C LYS A 268 14.67 8.93 -28.86
N PHE A 269 14.99 9.24 -27.61
CA PHE A 269 14.14 10.01 -26.70
C PHE A 269 14.82 11.25 -26.09
N GLU A 270 16.08 11.52 -26.44
CA GLU A 270 16.78 12.80 -26.18
C GLU A 270 16.73 13.67 -27.43
#